data_AF-A0A4P9VY53-F1
#
_entry.id   AF-A0A4P9VY53-F1
#
_cell.length_a   1.000
_cell.length_b   1.000
_cell.length_c   1.000
_cell.angle_alpha   90.00
_cell.angle_beta   90.00
_cell.angle_gamma   90.00
#
_symmetry.space_group_name_H-M   'P 1'
#
loop_
_entity.id
_entity.type
_entity.pdbx_description
1 polymer ?
#
loop_
_entity_poly.entity_id
_entity_poly.type
_entity_poly.pdbx_seq_one_letter_code
_entity_poly.pdbx_strand_id
1 'polypeptide(L)'
;MQALGDEDDGPPHRQGAVERHEEEPFAKNQFLQHLDSEAPPAATDTPVTFSQDLDSTVQVWTDFNKIYHHPRTIVELTQFQHADETNPFALYSQGRRVFADQETRDEVIENRIRFFAEESDSLQGFNVIADVADGFAGFTADLLEYVSDDYAKKAIFTHGIHWSPENEEDRILYAANSALAMKSIAENSSIYVPLYPPKRSDMDSLGWSKFYASDLSSPYRWSAYLASAIETASLPWRTKSSPTLLSDLASAVTGGSTRKIAALSVACPFPIARHGQIQSALGSVKLGGRIPWMRDLTLQMGYDEVGLAVTFGVGRWGFRATATEEYGYCAVLRGVTGLSYVEPDSER
;
A
#
# COMPACT_ATOMS: atom_id res chain seq x y z
N MET A 1 34.95 68.66 -24.20
CA MET A 1 33.58 68.44 -23.68
C MET A 1 33.23 66.99 -23.92
N GLN A 2 33.17 66.21 -22.83
CA GLN A 2 32.67 64.84 -22.79
C GLN A 2 31.17 64.82 -23.08
N ALA A 3 30.71 63.79 -23.78
CA ALA A 3 29.39 63.21 -23.56
C ALA A 3 29.59 61.69 -23.65
N LEU A 4 29.50 61.04 -22.50
CA LEU A 4 29.48 59.58 -22.32
C LEU A 4 28.16 59.07 -22.89
N GLY A 5 28.21 58.05 -23.75
CA GLY A 5 27.06 57.24 -24.12
C GLY A 5 26.89 56.14 -23.08
N ASP A 6 25.67 55.99 -22.57
CA ASP A 6 25.28 54.97 -21.61
C ASP A 6 25.47 53.56 -22.20
N GLU A 7 26.25 52.73 -21.49
CA GLU A 7 26.30 51.29 -21.68
C GLU A 7 25.08 50.67 -20.98
N ASP A 8 24.13 50.16 -21.77
CA ASP A 8 23.02 49.33 -21.30
C ASP A 8 23.52 47.88 -21.15
N ASP A 9 24.12 47.57 -19.99
CA ASP A 9 24.58 46.24 -19.63
C ASP A 9 23.47 45.50 -18.86
N GLY A 10 22.48 45.02 -19.60
CA GLY A 10 21.46 44.10 -19.09
C GLY A 10 22.08 42.74 -18.72
N PRO A 11 21.63 42.08 -17.63
CA PRO A 11 22.29 40.86 -17.15
C PRO A 11 22.22 39.74 -18.20
N PRO A 12 23.31 38.97 -18.40
CA PRO A 12 23.35 37.91 -19.38
C PRO A 12 22.34 36.82 -19.03
N HIS A 13 21.37 36.61 -19.91
CA HIS A 13 20.49 35.44 -19.87
C HIS A 13 21.35 34.18 -19.85
N ARG A 14 21.30 33.41 -18.76
CA ARG A 14 21.91 32.08 -18.68
C ARG A 14 21.28 31.20 -19.77
N GLN A 15 21.96 31.02 -20.89
CA GLN A 15 21.70 29.94 -21.83
C GLN A 15 22.28 28.66 -21.21
N GLY A 16 21.55 28.06 -20.27
CA GLY A 16 21.83 26.70 -19.84
C GLY A 16 21.38 25.74 -20.94
N ALA A 17 22.27 24.90 -21.44
CA ALA A 17 21.88 23.78 -22.27
C ALA A 17 21.02 22.84 -21.41
N VAL A 18 19.75 22.66 -21.79
CA VAL A 18 18.87 21.68 -21.15
C VAL A 18 19.21 20.33 -21.76
N GLU A 19 19.89 19.50 -20.98
CA GLU A 19 20.17 18.12 -21.36
C GLU A 19 18.97 17.26 -20.97
N ARG A 20 18.23 16.77 -21.95
CA ARG A 20 17.10 15.86 -21.74
C ARG A 20 17.65 14.44 -21.72
N HIS A 21 17.54 13.79 -20.58
CA HIS A 21 17.82 12.36 -20.42
C HIS A 21 16.50 11.60 -20.52
N GLU A 22 16.42 10.65 -21.44
CA GLU A 22 15.26 9.78 -21.65
C GLU A 22 15.73 8.33 -21.45
N GLU A 23 15.01 7.57 -20.62
CA GLU A 23 15.33 6.17 -20.33
C GLU A 23 14.82 5.28 -21.47
N GLU A 24 15.59 4.24 -21.79
CA GLU A 24 15.19 3.27 -22.82
C GLU A 24 13.93 2.49 -22.35
N PRO A 25 12.96 2.22 -23.25
CA PRO A 25 11.77 1.48 -22.88
C PRO A 25 12.07 0.09 -22.32
N PHE A 26 11.51 -0.23 -21.16
CA PHE A 26 11.63 -1.57 -20.56
C PHE A 26 11.07 -2.66 -21.48
N ALA A 27 11.79 -3.79 -21.54
CA ALA A 27 11.35 -4.95 -22.31
C ALA A 27 10.08 -5.56 -21.67
N LYS A 28 8.99 -5.61 -22.44
CA LYS A 28 7.72 -6.21 -21.99
C LYS A 28 7.90 -7.70 -21.69
N ASN A 29 7.43 -8.14 -20.52
CA ASN A 29 7.36 -9.57 -20.19
C ASN A 29 6.32 -10.31 -21.05
N GLN A 30 6.24 -11.64 -20.92
CA GLN A 30 5.35 -12.45 -21.76
C GLN A 30 3.87 -12.13 -21.51
N PHE A 31 3.53 -11.78 -20.27
CA PHE A 31 2.18 -11.37 -19.89
C PHE A 31 1.75 -10.10 -20.64
N LEU A 32 2.58 -9.06 -20.65
CA LEU A 32 2.30 -7.80 -21.33
C LEU A 32 2.26 -7.98 -22.86
N GLN A 33 3.18 -8.77 -23.42
CA GLN A 33 3.13 -9.12 -24.85
C GLN A 33 1.84 -9.84 -25.23
N HIS A 34 1.36 -10.73 -24.35
CA HIS A 34 0.08 -11.42 -24.55
C HIS A 34 -1.12 -10.48 -24.43
N LEU A 35 -1.08 -9.47 -23.53
CA LEU A 35 -2.13 -8.45 -23.44
C LEU A 35 -2.18 -7.56 -24.70
N ASP A 36 -1.04 -7.24 -25.28
CA ASP A 36 -0.97 -6.46 -26.53
C ASP A 36 -1.42 -7.26 -27.75
N SER A 37 -1.28 -8.59 -27.72
CA SER A 37 -1.73 -9.44 -28.81
C SER A 37 -3.27 -9.48 -28.82
N GLU A 38 -3.90 -8.81 -29.79
CA GLU A 38 -5.36 -8.86 -30.04
C GLU A 38 -5.88 -10.24 -30.47
N ALA A 39 -5.03 -11.28 -30.44
CA ALA A 39 -5.39 -12.61 -30.86
C ALA A 39 -6.40 -13.22 -29.87
N PRO A 40 -7.57 -13.70 -30.34
CA PRO A 40 -8.45 -14.47 -29.47
C PRO A 40 -7.67 -15.68 -28.96
N PRO A 41 -7.76 -16.00 -27.65
CA PRO A 41 -7.05 -17.14 -27.11
C PRO A 41 -7.44 -18.37 -27.94
N ALA A 42 -6.43 -19.08 -28.45
CA ALA A 42 -6.67 -20.37 -29.07
C ALA A 42 -7.51 -21.19 -28.09
N ALA A 43 -8.58 -21.83 -28.58
CA ALA A 43 -9.45 -22.67 -27.76
C ALA A 43 -8.70 -23.92 -27.30
N THR A 44 -7.76 -23.74 -26.37
CA THR A 44 -7.10 -24.78 -25.61
C THR A 44 -7.83 -24.91 -24.28
N ASP A 45 -8.14 -26.15 -23.87
CA ASP A 45 -8.83 -26.44 -22.61
C ASP A 45 -8.08 -25.96 -21.35
N THR A 46 -6.79 -25.64 -21.47
CA THR A 46 -5.97 -25.10 -20.38
C THR A 46 -5.84 -23.58 -20.47
N PRO A 47 -6.22 -22.83 -19.41
CA PRO A 47 -5.99 -21.39 -19.35
C PRO A 47 -4.50 -21.08 -19.28
N VAL A 48 -4.04 -20.17 -20.13
CA VAL A 48 -2.65 -19.67 -20.09
C VAL A 48 -2.41 -18.99 -18.75
N THR A 49 -1.38 -19.44 -18.02
CA THR A 49 -1.00 -18.90 -16.71
C THR A 49 0.40 -18.29 -16.80
N PHE A 50 0.53 -17.03 -16.38
CA PHE A 50 1.79 -16.30 -16.41
C PHE A 50 2.49 -16.22 -15.05
N SER A 51 1.95 -16.89 -14.02
CA SER A 51 2.46 -16.76 -12.64
C SER A 51 3.97 -17.01 -12.53
N GLN A 52 4.48 -18.08 -13.13
CA GLN A 52 5.90 -18.43 -13.05
C GLN A 52 6.80 -17.39 -13.73
N ASP A 53 6.36 -16.83 -14.87
CA ASP A 53 7.07 -15.77 -15.59
C ASP A 53 7.08 -14.49 -14.76
N LEU A 54 5.91 -14.06 -14.28
CA LEU A 54 5.73 -12.85 -13.48
C LEU A 54 6.51 -12.90 -12.16
N ASP A 55 6.64 -14.07 -11.54
CA ASP A 55 7.41 -14.22 -10.31
C ASP A 55 8.89 -13.82 -10.47
N SER A 56 9.45 -14.01 -11.67
CA SER A 56 10.87 -13.78 -11.97
C SER A 56 11.15 -12.51 -12.77
N THR A 57 10.15 -11.96 -13.47
CA THR A 57 10.31 -10.85 -14.41
C THR A 57 9.81 -9.51 -13.87
N VAL A 58 8.94 -9.52 -12.86
CA VAL A 58 8.34 -8.30 -12.31
C VAL A 58 9.37 -7.47 -11.54
N GLN A 59 9.53 -6.22 -11.97
CA GLN A 59 10.33 -5.20 -11.30
C GLN A 59 9.45 -4.09 -10.75
N VAL A 60 8.42 -3.69 -11.51
CA VAL A 60 7.52 -2.59 -11.17
C VAL A 60 6.06 -3.04 -11.18
N TRP A 61 5.19 -2.27 -10.52
CA TRP A 61 3.76 -2.60 -10.41
C TRP A 61 3.04 -2.63 -11.77
N THR A 62 3.56 -1.95 -12.78
CA THR A 62 2.99 -1.93 -14.14
C THR A 62 3.21 -3.25 -14.89
N ASP A 63 4.16 -4.08 -14.48
CA ASP A 63 4.52 -5.33 -15.18
C ASP A 63 3.44 -6.41 -15.12
N PHE A 64 2.53 -6.30 -14.15
CA PHE A 64 1.39 -7.20 -13.96
C PHE A 64 0.05 -6.44 -13.92
N ASN A 65 0.03 -5.19 -14.40
CA ASN A 65 -1.20 -4.42 -14.50
C ASN A 65 -1.98 -4.81 -15.76
N LYS A 66 -3.26 -5.15 -15.58
CA LYS A 66 -4.20 -5.46 -16.67
C LYS A 66 -5.12 -4.29 -17.04
N ILE A 67 -5.19 -3.28 -16.17
CA ILE A 67 -6.18 -2.20 -16.26
C ILE A 67 -5.61 -1.04 -17.10
N TYR A 68 -6.37 -0.63 -18.10
CA TYR A 68 -6.13 0.61 -18.82
C TYR A 68 -6.57 1.80 -17.96
N HIS A 69 -5.61 2.63 -17.56
CA HIS A 69 -5.86 3.83 -16.79
C HIS A 69 -6.26 4.99 -17.69
N HIS A 70 -7.06 5.92 -17.17
CA HIS A 70 -7.31 7.17 -17.85
C HIS A 70 -5.99 7.98 -17.91
N PRO A 71 -5.69 8.72 -19.00
CA PRO A 71 -4.44 9.48 -19.10
C PRO A 71 -4.24 10.48 -17.95
N ARG A 72 -5.33 11.03 -17.40
CA ARG A 72 -5.31 11.89 -16.21
C ARG A 72 -5.21 11.14 -14.87
N THR A 73 -4.99 9.84 -14.86
CA THR A 73 -4.72 9.09 -13.62
C THR A 73 -3.23 9.08 -13.29
N ILE A 74 -2.38 9.24 -14.31
CA ILE A 74 -0.93 9.14 -14.17
C ILE A 74 -0.35 10.55 -14.02
N VAL A 75 0.56 10.69 -13.05
CA VAL A 75 1.41 11.87 -12.86
C VAL A 75 2.85 11.39 -12.85
N GLU A 76 3.67 11.98 -13.70
CA GLU A 76 5.09 11.66 -13.83
C GLU A 76 5.91 12.68 -13.06
N LEU A 77 6.86 12.21 -12.25
CA LEU A 77 7.83 13.07 -11.56
C LEU A 77 9.10 13.16 -12.40
N THR A 78 9.25 14.25 -13.14
CA THR A 78 10.34 14.41 -14.13
C THR A 78 11.71 14.67 -13.49
N GLN A 79 11.77 14.93 -12.17
CA GLN A 79 13.01 15.26 -11.48
C GLN A 79 13.79 14.03 -10.98
N PHE A 80 13.20 12.83 -11.04
CA PHE A 80 13.79 11.59 -10.53
C PHE A 80 13.65 10.47 -11.56
N GLN A 81 14.68 9.62 -11.62
CA GLN A 81 14.67 8.41 -12.45
C GLN A 81 14.45 7.18 -11.59
N HIS A 82 13.85 6.14 -12.18
CA HIS A 82 13.65 4.88 -11.49
C HIS A 82 15.00 4.19 -11.24
N ALA A 83 15.20 3.67 -10.03
CA ALA A 83 16.44 2.97 -9.63
C ALA A 83 17.74 3.76 -9.88
N ASP A 84 17.70 5.10 -9.79
CA ASP A 84 18.89 5.95 -9.92
C ASP A 84 19.78 5.84 -8.67
N GLU A 85 20.98 5.27 -8.83
CA GLU A 85 21.97 5.13 -7.76
C GLU A 85 22.60 6.48 -7.34
N THR A 86 22.59 7.48 -8.23
CA THR A 86 23.25 8.77 -8.01
C THR A 86 22.32 9.82 -7.41
N ASN A 87 21.04 9.81 -7.79
CA ASN A 87 20.00 10.67 -7.24
C ASN A 87 18.74 9.88 -6.89
N PRO A 88 18.81 8.96 -5.89
CA PRO A 88 17.66 8.18 -5.50
C PRO A 88 16.60 9.05 -4.83
N PHE A 89 15.33 8.74 -5.10
CA PHE A 89 14.18 9.34 -4.42
C PHE A 89 13.92 8.69 -3.06
N ALA A 90 14.90 8.77 -2.16
CA ALA A 90 14.95 7.99 -0.93
C ALA A 90 14.56 8.77 0.34
N LEU A 91 14.55 10.10 0.32
CA LEU A 91 14.36 10.92 1.52
C LEU A 91 12.96 11.53 1.59
N TYR A 92 12.31 11.45 2.76
CA TYR A 92 11.04 12.14 3.02
C TYR A 92 11.05 13.63 2.64
N SER A 93 12.15 14.32 2.88
CA SER A 93 12.30 15.74 2.52
C SER A 93 12.33 15.99 1.01
N GLN A 94 12.84 15.05 0.20
CA GLN A 94 12.81 15.17 -1.26
C GLN A 94 11.35 15.16 -1.76
N GLY A 95 10.52 14.26 -1.24
CA GLY A 95 9.11 14.20 -1.62
C GLY A 95 8.33 15.46 -1.29
N ARG A 96 8.54 16.03 -0.09
CA ARG A 96 7.95 17.33 0.26
C ARG A 96 8.41 18.44 -0.68
N ARG A 97 9.69 18.45 -1.05
CA ARG A 97 10.23 19.45 -1.99
C ARG A 97 9.61 19.32 -3.38
N VAL A 98 9.40 18.10 -3.86
CA VAL A 98 8.72 17.84 -5.14
C VAL A 98 7.29 18.34 -5.08
N PHE A 99 6.55 18.04 -4.01
CA PHE A 99 5.17 18.52 -3.88
C PHE A 99 5.06 20.04 -3.65
N ALA A 100 6.07 20.65 -3.04
CA ALA A 100 6.12 22.11 -2.85
C ALA A 100 6.35 22.90 -4.16
N ASP A 101 6.84 22.23 -5.21
CA ASP A 101 6.91 22.82 -6.54
C ASP A 101 5.50 23.11 -7.07
N GLN A 102 5.28 24.34 -7.52
CA GLN A 102 3.94 24.80 -7.89
C GLN A 102 3.40 24.04 -9.10
N GLU A 103 4.23 23.78 -10.11
CA GLU A 103 3.80 23.07 -11.32
C GLU A 103 3.37 21.65 -10.98
N THR A 104 4.17 20.95 -10.18
CA THR A 104 3.86 19.59 -9.70
C THR A 104 2.57 19.59 -8.87
N ARG A 105 2.43 20.53 -7.94
CA ARG A 105 1.24 20.62 -7.09
C ARG A 105 -0.03 20.91 -7.89
N ASP A 106 0.01 21.89 -8.78
CA ASP A 106 -1.14 22.28 -9.59
C ASP A 106 -1.53 21.13 -10.54
N GLU A 107 -0.55 20.40 -11.07
CA GLU A 107 -0.81 19.19 -11.86
C GLU A 107 -1.54 18.12 -11.05
N VAL A 108 -1.11 17.83 -9.82
CA VAL A 108 -1.72 16.78 -9.00
C VAL A 108 -3.08 17.20 -8.44
N ILE A 109 -3.19 18.39 -7.85
CA ILE A 109 -4.40 18.83 -7.14
C ILE A 109 -5.46 19.31 -8.13
N GLU A 110 -5.12 20.26 -9.01
CA GLU A 110 -6.08 20.94 -9.88
C GLU A 110 -6.41 20.10 -11.12
N ASN A 111 -5.39 19.60 -11.82
CA ASN A 111 -5.62 18.94 -13.11
C ASN A 111 -6.02 17.46 -13.00
N ARG A 112 -5.78 16.82 -11.86
CA ARG A 112 -5.95 15.37 -11.67
C ARG A 112 -7.00 15.07 -10.61
N ILE A 113 -6.78 15.45 -9.35
CA ILE A 113 -7.70 15.12 -8.25
C ILE A 113 -9.02 15.88 -8.40
N ARG A 114 -8.98 17.21 -8.59
CA ARG A 114 -10.20 18.01 -8.75
C ARG A 114 -11.00 17.57 -9.96
N PHE A 115 -10.34 17.20 -11.07
CA PHE A 115 -11.01 16.64 -12.24
C PHE A 115 -11.90 15.44 -11.90
N PHE A 116 -11.39 14.41 -11.20
CA PHE A 116 -12.21 13.24 -10.84
C PHE A 116 -13.24 13.54 -9.74
N ALA A 117 -12.94 14.50 -8.86
CA ALA A 117 -13.88 14.92 -7.83
C ALA A 117 -15.10 15.64 -8.43
N GLU A 118 -14.90 16.47 -9.45
CA GLU A 118 -15.98 17.20 -10.14
C GLU A 118 -16.84 16.29 -11.04
N GLU A 119 -16.25 15.24 -11.61
CA GLU A 119 -16.99 14.20 -12.35
C GLU A 119 -17.85 13.30 -11.43
N SER A 120 -17.70 13.44 -10.11
CA SER A 120 -18.44 12.65 -9.12
C SER A 120 -19.66 13.42 -8.58
N ASP A 121 -20.88 12.96 -8.87
CA ASP A 121 -22.12 13.54 -8.31
C ASP A 121 -22.13 13.57 -6.78
N SER A 122 -21.57 12.54 -6.15
CA SER A 122 -21.51 12.41 -4.70
C SER A 122 -20.19 11.76 -4.27
N LEU A 123 -19.14 12.58 -4.20
CA LEU A 123 -17.86 12.14 -3.68
C LEU A 123 -18.00 11.76 -2.18
N GLN A 124 -17.73 10.50 -1.85
CA GLN A 124 -17.77 10.03 -0.45
C GLN A 124 -16.45 10.28 0.30
N GLY A 125 -15.32 10.14 -0.40
CA GLY A 125 -14.01 10.12 0.21
C GLY A 125 -12.93 9.61 -0.71
N PHE A 126 -11.73 9.46 -0.15
CA PHE A 126 -10.53 9.01 -0.83
C PHE A 126 -10.04 7.70 -0.20
N ASN A 127 -9.69 6.73 -1.03
CA ASN A 127 -8.97 5.53 -0.62
C ASN A 127 -7.55 5.63 -1.19
N VAL A 128 -6.57 5.85 -0.33
CA VAL A 128 -5.18 6.14 -0.69
C VAL A 128 -4.31 4.94 -0.36
N ILE A 129 -3.51 4.50 -1.31
CA ILE A 129 -2.46 3.48 -1.11
C ILE A 129 -1.15 4.20 -1.38
N ALA A 130 -0.24 4.19 -0.41
CA ALA A 130 0.98 4.98 -0.45
C ALA A 130 2.18 4.17 0.00
N ASP A 131 3.31 4.32 -0.69
CA ASP A 131 4.60 3.94 -0.12
C ASP A 131 4.97 4.94 0.98
N VAL A 132 5.49 4.43 2.08
CA VAL A 132 5.89 5.21 3.26
C VAL A 132 7.37 5.00 3.63
N ALA A 133 8.12 4.33 2.76
CA ALA A 133 9.49 3.93 2.96
C ALA A 133 10.52 4.93 2.41
N ASP A 134 10.15 5.71 1.41
CA ASP A 134 11.07 6.47 0.54
C ASP A 134 10.61 7.93 0.36
N GLY A 135 11.04 8.59 -0.72
CA GLY A 135 10.62 9.95 -1.04
C GLY A 135 9.11 10.11 -1.20
N PHE A 136 8.38 9.09 -1.66
CA PHE A 136 6.92 9.16 -1.80
C PHE A 136 6.21 9.30 -0.45
N ALA A 137 6.87 8.91 0.64
CA ALA A 137 6.37 9.09 1.99
C ALA A 137 6.13 10.59 2.32
N GLY A 138 7.06 11.45 1.91
CA GLY A 138 6.94 12.91 2.09
C GLY A 138 6.03 13.57 1.08
N PHE A 139 6.03 13.09 -0.16
CA PHE A 139 5.08 13.54 -1.17
C PHE A 139 3.64 13.28 -0.73
N THR A 140 3.36 12.07 -0.23
CA THR A 140 2.03 11.67 0.25
C THR A 140 1.60 12.48 1.46
N ALA A 141 2.51 12.80 2.37
CA ALA A 141 2.22 13.63 3.53
C ALA A 141 1.65 15.00 3.13
N ASP A 142 2.30 15.69 2.19
CA ASP A 142 1.84 16.99 1.70
C ASP A 142 0.57 16.86 0.85
N LEU A 143 0.50 15.85 -0.02
CA LEU A 143 -0.71 15.56 -0.77
C LEU A 143 -1.94 15.43 0.15
N LEU A 144 -1.81 14.66 1.23
CA LEU A 144 -2.90 14.46 2.17
C LEU A 144 -3.25 15.72 2.97
N GLU A 145 -2.26 16.57 3.29
CA GLU A 145 -2.50 17.88 3.91
C GLU A 145 -3.46 18.70 3.03
N TYR A 146 -3.13 18.86 1.75
CA TYR A 146 -3.97 19.59 0.78
C TYR A 146 -5.33 18.94 0.56
N VAL A 147 -5.38 17.61 0.38
CA VAL A 147 -6.65 16.90 0.18
C VAL A 147 -7.54 17.03 1.42
N SER A 148 -6.95 16.97 2.63
CA SER A 148 -7.71 17.12 3.87
C SER A 148 -8.27 18.53 4.07
N ASP A 149 -7.58 19.56 3.58
CA ASP A 149 -8.04 20.94 3.64
C ASP A 149 -9.14 21.23 2.61
N ASP A 150 -8.92 20.88 1.34
CA ASP A 150 -9.88 21.12 0.25
C ASP A 150 -11.15 20.26 0.41
N TYR A 151 -11.01 19.05 0.95
CA TYR A 151 -12.09 18.09 1.10
C TYR A 151 -12.38 17.75 2.57
N ALA A 152 -12.33 18.74 3.47
CA ALA A 152 -12.43 18.57 4.93
C ALA A 152 -13.61 17.74 5.47
N LYS A 153 -14.70 17.58 4.71
CA LYS A 153 -15.87 16.76 5.09
C LYS A 153 -15.83 15.34 4.54
N LYS A 154 -14.82 14.99 3.74
CA LYS A 154 -14.71 13.71 3.05
C LYS A 154 -13.80 12.79 3.84
N ALA A 155 -14.18 11.51 3.91
CA ALA A 155 -13.37 10.53 4.61
C ALA A 155 -12.11 10.20 3.80
N ILE A 156 -10.97 10.08 4.46
CA ILE A 156 -9.69 9.70 3.83
C ILE A 156 -9.22 8.40 4.50
N PHE A 157 -9.24 7.32 3.75
CA PHE A 157 -8.77 6.01 4.18
C PHE A 157 -7.41 5.76 3.55
N THR A 158 -6.35 5.72 4.36
CA THR A 158 -4.99 5.58 3.84
C THR A 158 -4.36 4.26 4.26
N HIS A 159 -3.87 3.50 3.30
CA HIS A 159 -3.07 2.30 3.47
C HIS A 159 -1.60 2.64 3.21
N GLY A 160 -0.79 2.65 4.26
CA GLY A 160 0.67 2.82 4.12
C GLY A 160 1.31 1.47 3.87
N ILE A 161 1.95 1.29 2.72
CA ILE A 161 2.68 0.08 2.36
C ILE A 161 4.12 0.26 2.83
N HIS A 162 4.50 -0.57 3.79
CA HIS A 162 5.83 -0.65 4.36
C HIS A 162 6.61 -1.75 3.64
N TRP A 163 7.94 -1.65 3.57
CA TRP A 163 8.78 -2.76 3.10
C TRP A 163 10.12 -2.71 3.84
N SER A 164 10.81 -3.85 3.98
CA SER A 164 12.06 -3.88 4.75
C SER A 164 13.25 -3.92 3.79
N PRO A 165 14.15 -2.93 3.81
CA PRO A 165 15.41 -3.05 3.10
C PRO A 165 16.31 -4.12 3.72
N GLU A 166 17.14 -4.74 2.87
CA GLU A 166 18.11 -5.77 3.28
C GLU A 166 19.33 -5.17 3.99
N ASN A 167 19.75 -3.96 3.57
CA ASN A 167 20.91 -3.25 4.10
C ASN A 167 20.58 -2.51 5.40
N GLU A 168 21.56 -2.40 6.30
CA GLU A 168 21.36 -1.75 7.61
C GLU A 168 21.26 -0.22 7.53
N GLU A 169 22.05 0.43 6.67
CA GLU A 169 21.99 1.87 6.48
C GLU A 169 20.61 2.30 5.95
N ASP A 170 20.11 1.57 4.94
CA ASP A 170 18.78 1.78 4.38
C ASP A 170 17.68 1.53 5.42
N ARG A 171 17.87 0.60 6.38
CA ARG A 171 16.90 0.36 7.47
C ARG A 171 16.72 1.57 8.37
N ILE A 172 17.77 2.33 8.66
CA ILE A 172 17.67 3.54 9.49
C ILE A 172 16.90 4.63 8.75
N LEU A 173 17.26 4.85 7.48
CA LEU A 173 16.57 5.83 6.63
C LEU A 173 15.09 5.47 6.46
N TYR A 174 14.82 4.21 6.16
CA TYR A 174 13.48 3.64 6.08
C TYR A 174 12.66 3.91 7.35
N ALA A 175 13.22 3.60 8.53
CA ALA A 175 12.53 3.80 9.80
C ALA A 175 12.24 5.29 10.05
N ALA A 176 13.15 6.18 9.66
CA ALA A 176 12.96 7.62 9.78
C ALA A 176 11.83 8.12 8.85
N ASN A 177 11.85 7.75 7.56
CA ASN A 177 10.81 8.09 6.60
C ASN A 177 9.44 7.58 7.06
N SER A 178 9.38 6.31 7.45
CA SER A 178 8.19 5.63 7.92
C SER A 178 7.59 6.29 9.16
N ALA A 179 8.42 6.69 10.14
CA ALA A 179 7.96 7.38 11.34
C ALA A 179 7.39 8.77 11.03
N LEU A 180 8.06 9.55 10.17
CA LEU A 180 7.60 10.88 9.74
C LEU A 180 6.28 10.79 8.98
N ALA A 181 6.21 9.85 8.03
CA ALA A 181 5.00 9.59 7.25
C ALA A 181 3.85 9.12 8.12
N MET A 182 4.09 8.17 9.03
CA MET A 182 3.06 7.69 9.95
C MET A 182 2.43 8.83 10.75
N LYS A 183 3.24 9.77 11.26
CA LYS A 183 2.72 10.93 11.98
C LYS A 183 1.84 11.80 11.06
N SER A 184 2.40 12.26 9.95
CA SER A 184 1.72 13.22 9.07
C SER A 184 0.48 12.63 8.40
N ILE A 185 0.58 11.40 7.88
CA ILE A 185 -0.53 10.68 7.26
C ILE A 185 -1.64 10.43 8.28
N ALA A 186 -1.32 10.04 9.52
CA ALA A 186 -2.34 9.82 10.55
C ALA A 186 -3.03 11.12 10.99
N GLU A 187 -2.35 12.28 10.95
CA GLU A 187 -2.95 13.58 11.22
C GLU A 187 -3.97 13.96 10.13
N ASN A 188 -3.61 13.76 8.86
CA ASN A 188 -4.38 14.20 7.69
C ASN A 188 -5.35 13.15 7.12
N SER A 189 -5.35 11.92 7.64
CA SER A 189 -6.32 10.89 7.25
C SER A 189 -7.51 10.81 8.22
N SER A 190 -8.61 10.17 7.81
CA SER A 190 -9.66 9.71 8.74
C SER A 190 -9.25 8.40 9.41
N ILE A 191 -8.62 7.51 8.64
CA ILE A 191 -7.94 6.30 9.13
C ILE A 191 -6.62 6.11 8.39
N TYR A 192 -5.59 5.72 9.12
CA TYR A 192 -4.34 5.21 8.59
C TYR A 192 -4.13 3.75 8.98
N VAL A 193 -3.85 2.89 8.01
CA VAL A 193 -3.54 1.47 8.20
C VAL A 193 -2.12 1.20 7.68
N PRO A 194 -1.13 1.00 8.57
CA PRO A 194 0.17 0.51 8.17
C PRO A 194 0.07 -0.97 7.77
N LEU A 195 0.60 -1.35 6.62
CA LEU A 195 0.60 -2.72 6.10
C LEU A 195 2.00 -3.16 5.73
N TYR A 196 2.35 -4.38 6.09
CA TYR A 196 3.66 -4.96 5.81
C TYR A 196 3.52 -6.24 4.97
N PRO A 197 4.41 -6.47 3.98
CA PRO A 197 4.48 -7.69 3.20
C PRO A 197 4.59 -8.92 4.09
N PRO A 198 3.79 -9.98 3.86
CA PRO A 198 3.93 -11.23 4.58
C PRO A 198 5.25 -11.92 4.21
N LYS A 199 5.89 -12.54 5.20
CA LYS A 199 7.00 -13.48 4.99
C LYS A 199 6.47 -14.91 4.88
N ARG A 200 7.33 -15.88 4.57
CA ARG A 200 6.91 -17.29 4.56
C ARG A 200 6.72 -17.86 5.97
N SER A 201 7.63 -17.52 6.89
CA SER A 201 7.57 -17.89 8.32
C SER A 201 6.21 -17.59 8.96
N ASP A 202 5.61 -16.51 8.47
CA ASP A 202 4.33 -15.96 8.89
C ASP A 202 3.14 -16.84 8.53
N MET A 203 3.24 -17.60 7.44
CA MET A 203 2.21 -18.50 6.94
C MET A 203 2.35 -19.90 7.55
N ASP A 204 3.57 -20.29 7.90
CA ASP A 204 3.86 -21.58 8.54
C ASP A 204 3.21 -21.69 9.92
N SER A 205 3.22 -20.62 10.72
CA SER A 205 2.60 -20.58 12.05
C SER A 205 1.09 -20.88 12.02
N LEU A 206 0.42 -20.51 10.93
CA LEU A 206 -1.02 -20.69 10.70
C LEU A 206 -1.35 -22.03 10.00
N GLY A 207 -0.33 -22.80 9.62
CA GLY A 207 -0.49 -24.03 8.83
C GLY A 207 -0.97 -23.77 7.40
N TRP A 208 -0.80 -22.55 6.89
CA TRP A 208 -1.25 -22.12 5.57
C TRP A 208 -0.20 -22.21 4.49
N SER A 209 1.07 -22.39 4.83
CA SER A 209 2.16 -22.43 3.86
C SER A 209 1.96 -23.44 2.73
N LYS A 210 1.18 -24.50 2.94
CA LYS A 210 0.78 -25.46 1.89
C LYS A 210 -0.13 -24.89 0.81
N PHE A 211 -0.78 -23.76 1.06
CA PHE A 211 -1.72 -23.09 0.16
C PHE A 211 -1.09 -21.91 -0.57
N TYR A 212 0.12 -21.53 -0.17
CA TYR A 212 0.86 -20.42 -0.74
C TYR A 212 2.06 -20.91 -1.54
N ALA A 213 2.54 -20.02 -2.42
CA ALA A 213 3.79 -20.26 -3.09
C ALA A 213 4.96 -20.31 -2.10
N SER A 214 6.02 -21.02 -2.47
CA SER A 214 7.18 -21.25 -1.61
C SER A 214 7.99 -19.98 -1.30
N ASP A 215 7.76 -18.91 -2.03
CA ASP A 215 8.45 -17.64 -1.85
C ASP A 215 7.43 -16.50 -1.93
N LEU A 216 7.51 -15.55 -1.00
CA LEU A 216 6.68 -14.35 -0.97
C LEU A 216 7.53 -13.07 -1.10
N SER A 217 8.81 -13.20 -1.49
CA SER A 217 9.71 -12.06 -1.69
C SER A 217 9.32 -11.20 -2.91
N SER A 218 8.81 -11.82 -3.97
CA SER A 218 8.47 -11.14 -5.22
C SER A 218 7.37 -10.09 -5.02
N PRO A 219 7.55 -8.84 -5.52
CA PRO A 219 6.52 -7.80 -5.55
C PRO A 219 5.17 -8.27 -6.06
N TYR A 220 5.15 -9.12 -7.10
CA TYR A 220 3.92 -9.68 -7.64
C TYR A 220 3.13 -10.50 -6.60
N ARG A 221 3.82 -11.29 -5.77
CA ARG A 221 3.17 -12.22 -4.83
C ARG A 221 2.71 -11.55 -3.55
N TRP A 222 3.58 -10.78 -2.89
CA TRP A 222 3.19 -10.15 -1.63
C TRP A 222 2.18 -9.02 -1.86
N SER A 223 2.27 -8.30 -2.97
CA SER A 223 1.29 -7.25 -3.30
C SER A 223 -0.09 -7.86 -3.58
N ALA A 224 -0.17 -9.03 -4.24
CA ALA A 224 -1.44 -9.74 -4.43
C ALA A 224 -2.08 -10.12 -3.09
N TYR A 225 -1.28 -10.53 -2.11
CA TYR A 225 -1.77 -10.82 -0.77
C TYR A 225 -2.30 -9.57 -0.06
N LEU A 226 -1.54 -8.47 -0.04
CA LEU A 226 -2.00 -7.20 0.55
C LEU A 226 -3.22 -6.64 -0.17
N ALA A 227 -3.23 -6.69 -1.50
CA ALA A 227 -4.36 -6.28 -2.33
C ALA A 227 -5.61 -7.08 -1.98
N SER A 228 -5.51 -8.40 -1.79
CA SER A 228 -6.66 -9.22 -1.36
C SER A 228 -7.21 -8.80 0.00
N ALA A 229 -6.34 -8.37 0.93
CA ALA A 229 -6.74 -7.90 2.24
C ALA A 229 -7.43 -6.53 2.16
N ILE A 230 -6.88 -5.58 1.41
CA ILE A 230 -7.46 -4.25 1.16
C ILE A 230 -8.80 -4.38 0.42
N GLU A 231 -8.86 -5.23 -0.61
CA GLU A 231 -10.06 -5.56 -1.37
C GLU A 231 -11.17 -6.09 -0.45
N THR A 232 -10.83 -7.04 0.42
CA THR A 232 -11.78 -7.62 1.38
C THR A 232 -12.23 -6.58 2.41
N ALA A 233 -11.32 -5.77 2.94
CA ALA A 233 -11.63 -4.70 3.90
C ALA A 233 -12.50 -3.59 3.31
N SER A 234 -12.41 -3.37 2.00
CA SER A 234 -13.15 -2.35 1.26
C SER A 234 -14.49 -2.81 0.70
N LEU A 235 -14.87 -4.08 0.90
CA LEU A 235 -16.18 -4.59 0.49
C LEU A 235 -17.36 -3.80 1.08
N PRO A 236 -17.40 -3.39 2.37
CA PRO A 236 -18.58 -2.75 2.96
C PRO A 236 -19.07 -1.50 2.21
N TRP A 237 -18.18 -0.73 1.61
CA TRP A 237 -18.54 0.47 0.84
C TRP A 237 -18.66 0.25 -0.67
N ARG A 238 -18.40 -0.98 -1.15
CA ARG A 238 -18.50 -1.35 -2.58
C ARG A 238 -19.64 -2.32 -2.88
N THR A 239 -20.21 -2.98 -1.87
CA THR A 239 -21.35 -3.86 -2.04
C THR A 239 -22.64 -3.09 -2.32
N LYS A 240 -23.43 -3.56 -3.29
CA LYS A 240 -24.74 -2.96 -3.63
C LYS A 240 -25.79 -3.14 -2.54
N SER A 241 -25.74 -4.26 -1.83
CA SER A 241 -26.61 -4.55 -0.70
C SER A 241 -26.04 -3.87 0.55
N SER A 242 -26.81 -2.94 1.13
CA SER A 242 -26.46 -2.22 2.37
C SER A 242 -25.03 -1.62 2.37
N PRO A 243 -24.74 -0.65 1.48
CA PRO A 243 -23.43 0.00 1.47
C PRO A 243 -23.24 0.80 2.76
N THR A 244 -22.06 0.67 3.36
CA THR A 244 -21.61 1.50 4.48
C THR A 244 -20.84 2.69 3.94
N LEU A 245 -21.13 3.90 4.43
CA LEU A 245 -20.34 5.08 4.04
C LEU A 245 -18.92 4.96 4.58
N LEU A 246 -17.94 5.45 3.81
CA LEU A 246 -16.53 5.43 4.22
C LEU A 246 -16.30 6.16 5.56
N SER A 247 -17.02 7.26 5.80
CA SER A 247 -17.01 8.02 7.06
C SER A 247 -17.54 7.23 8.25
N ASP A 248 -18.58 6.42 8.03
CA ASP A 248 -19.23 5.64 9.09
C ASP A 248 -18.33 4.48 9.49
N LEU A 249 -17.73 3.82 8.50
CA LEU A 249 -16.73 2.79 8.78
C LEU A 249 -15.52 3.39 9.51
N ALA A 250 -15.04 4.55 9.07
CA ALA A 250 -13.93 5.22 9.75
C ALA A 250 -14.26 5.51 11.22
N SER A 251 -15.47 6.01 11.46
CA SER A 251 -15.98 6.31 12.81
C SER A 251 -16.15 5.05 13.65
N ALA A 252 -16.62 3.95 13.06
CA ALA A 252 -16.82 2.66 13.72
C ALA A 252 -15.49 2.04 14.19
N VAL A 253 -14.44 2.13 13.38
CA VAL A 253 -13.12 1.57 13.69
C VAL A 253 -12.37 2.41 14.71
N THR A 254 -12.45 3.74 14.61
CA THR A 254 -11.79 4.67 15.55
C THR A 254 -12.54 4.84 16.87
N GLY A 255 -13.82 4.43 16.92
CA GLY A 255 -14.68 4.57 18.10
C GLY A 255 -14.93 6.03 18.50
N GLY A 256 -14.84 6.97 17.55
CA GLY A 256 -14.92 8.41 17.81
C GLY A 256 -13.73 8.98 18.57
N SER A 257 -12.63 8.23 18.67
CA SER A 257 -11.39 8.71 19.31
C SER A 257 -10.56 9.58 18.37
N THR A 258 -9.62 10.33 18.94
CA THR A 258 -8.60 11.06 18.15
C THR A 258 -7.55 10.12 17.55
N ARG A 259 -7.59 8.82 17.86
CA ARG A 259 -6.64 7.83 17.33
C ARG A 259 -7.14 7.33 16.00
N LYS A 260 -6.42 7.68 14.95
CA LYS A 260 -6.76 7.35 13.57
C LYS A 260 -5.99 6.16 13.00
N ILE A 261 -5.09 5.57 13.78
CA ILE A 261 -4.32 4.39 13.36
C ILE A 261 -5.16 3.13 13.60
N ALA A 262 -5.31 2.32 12.57
CA ALA A 262 -6.00 1.04 12.59
C ALA A 262 -5.08 -0.10 12.15
N ALA A 263 -5.42 -1.33 12.55
CA ALA A 263 -4.76 -2.55 12.14
C ALA A 263 -5.68 -3.35 11.23
N LEU A 264 -5.10 -3.95 10.19
CA LEU A 264 -5.82 -4.84 9.29
C LEU A 264 -5.35 -6.27 9.49
N SER A 265 -6.30 -7.14 9.81
CA SER A 265 -6.07 -8.58 9.95
C SER A 265 -6.80 -9.33 8.85
N VAL A 266 -6.18 -10.37 8.30
CA VAL A 266 -6.75 -11.16 7.21
C VAL A 266 -6.61 -12.65 7.48
N ALA A 267 -7.56 -13.40 6.95
CA ALA A 267 -7.45 -14.83 6.74
C ALA A 267 -7.59 -15.17 5.26
N CYS A 268 -6.51 -15.73 4.74
CA CYS A 268 -6.48 -16.33 3.43
C CYS A 268 -5.58 -17.58 3.54
N PRO A 269 -6.06 -18.78 3.20
CA PRO A 269 -7.48 -19.06 3.01
C PRO A 269 -8.28 -19.01 4.31
N PHE A 270 -9.54 -18.60 4.20
CA PHE A 270 -10.52 -18.71 5.28
C PHE A 270 -10.79 -20.19 5.59
N PRO A 271 -10.68 -20.63 6.87
CA PRO A 271 -10.76 -22.05 7.23
C PRO A 271 -12.21 -22.53 7.31
N ILE A 272 -12.84 -22.66 6.14
CA ILE A 272 -14.18 -23.25 5.99
C ILE A 272 -14.08 -24.54 5.19
N ALA A 273 -14.79 -25.58 5.63
CA ALA A 273 -14.98 -26.78 4.80
C ALA A 273 -15.90 -26.45 3.60
N ARG A 274 -15.79 -27.15 2.46
CA ARG A 274 -16.60 -26.99 1.23
C ARG A 274 -18.09 -26.87 1.52
N HIS A 275 -18.59 -27.60 2.51
CA HIS A 275 -20.00 -27.63 2.92
C HIS A 275 -20.21 -27.11 4.35
N GLY A 276 -19.17 -26.51 4.94
CA GLY A 276 -19.23 -25.91 6.25
C GLY A 276 -20.06 -24.64 6.24
N GLN A 277 -20.80 -24.39 7.30
CA GLN A 277 -21.49 -23.11 7.47
C GLN A 277 -20.47 -22.08 7.99
N ILE A 278 -20.56 -20.81 7.57
CA ILE A 278 -19.69 -19.74 8.12
C ILE A 278 -19.76 -19.71 9.65
N GLN A 279 -20.95 -19.97 10.22
CA GLN A 279 -21.16 -20.06 11.66
C GLN A 279 -20.31 -21.13 12.35
N SER A 280 -19.91 -22.21 11.67
CA SER A 280 -19.03 -23.22 12.28
C SER A 280 -17.59 -22.72 12.39
N ALA A 281 -17.11 -21.96 11.40
CA ALA A 281 -15.79 -21.31 11.44
C ALA A 281 -15.76 -20.16 12.46
N LEU A 282 -16.87 -19.43 12.62
CA LEU A 282 -17.01 -18.37 13.64
C LEU A 282 -17.34 -18.92 15.04
N GLY A 283 -17.91 -20.13 15.13
CA GLY A 283 -18.28 -20.78 16.39
C GLY A 283 -17.07 -21.07 17.27
N SER A 284 -15.92 -21.39 16.68
CA SER A 284 -14.65 -21.59 17.41
C SER A 284 -14.12 -20.29 18.04
N VAL A 285 -14.53 -19.12 17.55
CA VAL A 285 -14.13 -17.80 18.08
C VAL A 285 -14.80 -17.52 19.44
N LYS A 286 -15.89 -18.23 19.77
CA LYS A 286 -16.66 -18.03 21.01
C LYS A 286 -15.91 -18.44 22.30
N LEU A 287 -14.81 -19.20 22.22
CA LEU A 287 -13.93 -19.42 23.36
C LEU A 287 -12.81 -18.36 23.40
N GLY A 288 -13.08 -17.22 24.04
CA GLY A 288 -12.06 -16.25 24.42
C GLY A 288 -11.82 -15.08 23.45
N GLY A 289 -12.62 -14.93 22.39
CA GLY A 289 -12.57 -13.76 21.49
C GLY A 289 -11.34 -13.70 20.57
N ARG A 290 -10.59 -14.80 20.47
CA ARG A 290 -9.36 -14.90 19.67
C ARG A 290 -9.59 -15.71 18.42
N ILE A 291 -8.97 -15.27 17.32
CA ILE A 291 -9.12 -15.88 16.00
C ILE A 291 -7.75 -16.43 15.58
N PRO A 292 -7.44 -17.71 15.89
CA PRO A 292 -6.09 -18.26 15.72
C PRO A 292 -5.69 -18.47 14.27
N TRP A 293 -6.65 -18.38 13.36
CA TRP A 293 -6.46 -18.49 11.93
C TRP A 293 -6.49 -17.11 11.27
N MET A 294 -6.25 -16.01 11.97
CA MET A 294 -6.10 -14.69 11.35
C MET A 294 -4.70 -14.17 11.58
N ARG A 295 -4.20 -13.40 10.62
CA ARG A 295 -2.92 -12.69 10.73
C ARG A 295 -3.15 -11.20 10.73
N ASP A 296 -2.52 -10.48 11.65
CA ASP A 296 -2.49 -9.02 11.67
C ASP A 296 -1.34 -8.53 10.77
N LEU A 297 -1.69 -7.85 9.67
CA LEU A 297 -0.75 -7.35 8.66
C LEU A 297 -0.05 -6.07 9.08
N THR A 298 -0.57 -5.42 10.10
CA THR A 298 -0.01 -4.20 10.68
C THR A 298 1.02 -4.53 11.75
N LEU A 299 0.73 -5.53 12.59
CA LEU A 299 1.61 -5.97 13.68
C LEU A 299 2.50 -7.17 13.30
N GLN A 300 2.33 -7.74 12.10
CA GLN A 300 3.09 -8.89 11.60
C GLN A 300 3.04 -10.13 12.52
N MET A 301 1.89 -10.39 13.14
CA MET A 301 1.73 -11.48 14.12
C MET A 301 0.40 -12.21 13.97
N GLY A 302 0.25 -13.34 14.67
CA GLY A 302 -1.03 -14.03 14.75
C GLY A 302 -2.06 -13.15 15.47
N TYR A 303 -3.31 -13.13 15.00
CA TYR A 303 -4.36 -12.32 15.62
C TYR A 303 -4.64 -12.72 17.07
N ASP A 304 -4.42 -13.99 17.42
CA ASP A 304 -4.53 -14.52 18.78
C ASP A 304 -3.39 -14.08 19.73
N GLU A 305 -2.27 -13.59 19.17
CA GLU A 305 -1.12 -13.03 19.89
C GLU A 305 -1.31 -11.53 20.20
N VAL A 306 -2.23 -10.87 19.49
CA VAL A 306 -2.56 -9.46 19.70
C VAL A 306 -3.05 -9.25 21.13
N GLY A 307 -2.33 -8.42 21.89
CA GLY A 307 -2.61 -8.13 23.30
C GLY A 307 -1.97 -9.10 24.29
N LEU A 308 -1.43 -10.25 23.85
CA LEU A 308 -0.48 -11.04 24.65
C LEU A 308 0.93 -10.48 24.59
N ALA A 309 1.29 -9.79 23.49
CA ALA A 309 2.60 -9.15 23.32
C ALA A 309 2.92 -8.04 24.35
N VAL A 310 2.03 -7.78 25.31
CA VAL A 310 2.26 -6.90 26.49
C VAL A 310 2.65 -7.71 27.74
N THR A 311 2.73 -9.04 27.67
CA THR A 311 3.05 -9.90 28.82
C THR A 311 3.91 -11.08 28.40
N PHE A 312 5.13 -11.11 28.93
CA PHE A 312 6.27 -12.03 28.70
C PHE A 312 6.01 -13.47 28.22
N GLY A 313 7.03 -13.99 27.53
CA GLY A 313 7.12 -15.31 26.92
C GLY A 313 6.69 -16.47 27.82
N VAL A 314 5.78 -17.30 27.29
CA VAL A 314 5.54 -18.67 27.72
C VAL A 314 5.07 -19.50 26.52
N GLY A 315 5.79 -20.60 26.26
CA GLY A 315 5.26 -21.88 25.77
C GLY A 315 4.34 -21.91 24.56
N ARG A 316 4.92 -22.25 23.40
CA ARG A 316 4.25 -22.53 22.12
C ARG A 316 3.46 -23.85 22.19
N TRP A 317 2.14 -23.81 22.04
CA TRP A 317 1.31 -24.99 21.75
C TRP A 317 0.59 -24.78 20.41
N GLY A 318 1.09 -25.45 19.36
CA GLY A 318 0.49 -25.39 18.03
C GLY A 318 -0.70 -26.35 17.91
N PHE A 319 -1.86 -25.84 17.48
CA PHE A 319 -2.96 -26.67 17.00
C PHE A 319 -2.84 -26.86 15.48
N ARG A 320 -2.87 -28.12 15.04
CA ARG A 320 -2.76 -28.52 13.63
C ARG A 320 -4.14 -28.88 13.10
N ALA A 321 -4.76 -28.00 12.32
CA ALA A 321 -6.01 -28.30 11.62
C ALA A 321 -5.71 -28.77 10.20
N THR A 322 -5.96 -30.06 9.93
CA THR A 322 -5.94 -30.63 8.58
C THR A 322 -7.35 -30.60 8.01
N ALA A 323 -7.62 -29.67 7.11
CA ALA A 323 -8.75 -29.75 6.20
C ALA A 323 -8.24 -29.60 4.76
N THR A 324 -8.65 -30.55 3.92
CA THR A 324 -8.86 -30.37 2.48
C THR A 324 -9.94 -29.31 2.28
N GLU A 325 -10.01 -28.64 1.12
CA GLU A 325 -11.17 -27.89 0.56
C GLU A 325 -10.96 -26.38 0.27
N GLU A 326 -11.77 -25.85 -0.67
CA GLU A 326 -11.64 -24.58 -1.45
C GLU A 326 -11.70 -23.28 -0.62
N TYR A 327 -11.07 -22.22 -1.14
CA TYR A 327 -10.63 -21.04 -0.36
C TYR A 327 -11.58 -19.82 -0.46
N GLY A 328 -11.88 -19.19 0.68
CA GLY A 328 -12.47 -17.84 0.77
C GLY A 328 -11.53 -16.84 1.46
N TYR A 329 -11.91 -15.56 1.53
CA TYR A 329 -11.13 -14.48 2.17
C TYR A 329 -11.96 -13.84 3.30
N CYS A 330 -11.33 -13.48 4.43
CA CYS A 330 -11.95 -12.70 5.50
C CYS A 330 -10.97 -11.66 6.02
N ALA A 331 -11.43 -10.43 6.25
CA ALA A 331 -10.61 -9.38 6.85
C ALA A 331 -11.34 -8.71 8.02
N VAL A 332 -10.58 -8.33 9.04
CA VAL A 332 -11.04 -7.58 10.21
C VAL A 332 -10.18 -6.34 10.32
N LEU A 333 -10.83 -5.17 10.25
CA LEU A 333 -10.22 -3.88 10.49
C LEU A 333 -10.55 -3.45 11.92
N ARG A 334 -9.54 -3.06 12.70
CA ARG A 334 -9.69 -2.67 14.11
C ARG A 334 -8.91 -1.40 14.45
N GLY A 335 -9.43 -0.57 15.34
CA GLY A 335 -8.66 0.55 15.90
C GLY A 335 -7.50 0.07 16.76
N VAL A 336 -6.36 0.78 16.71
CA VAL A 336 -5.18 0.49 17.55
C VAL A 336 -5.20 1.37 18.80
N THR A 337 -5.31 0.75 19.98
CA THR A 337 -5.37 1.45 21.28
C THR A 337 -3.98 1.71 21.90
N GLY A 338 -2.89 1.31 21.23
CA GLY A 338 -1.51 1.62 21.60
C GLY A 338 -0.51 0.93 20.69
N LEU A 339 0.59 1.61 20.34
CA LEU A 339 1.77 1.03 19.70
C LEU A 339 2.88 1.05 20.75
N SER A 340 3.39 -0.12 21.15
CA SER A 340 4.57 -0.25 22.00
C SER A 340 5.68 -0.89 21.19
N TYR A 341 6.86 -0.28 21.18
CA TYR A 341 8.06 -0.88 20.60
C TYR A 341 8.41 -2.15 21.37
N VAL A 342 8.45 -3.28 20.67
CA VAL A 342 8.95 -4.56 21.18
C VAL A 342 10.30 -4.77 20.52
N GLU A 343 11.36 -4.72 21.33
CA GLU A 343 12.72 -4.97 20.87
C GLU A 343 12.79 -6.40 20.29
N PRO A 344 13.30 -6.60 19.07
CA PRO A 344 13.43 -7.96 18.53
C PRO A 344 14.40 -8.74 19.41
N ASP A 345 13.98 -9.94 19.85
CA ASP A 345 14.80 -10.83 20.67
C ASP A 345 16.19 -10.98 20.04
N SER A 346 17.21 -10.45 20.72
CA SER A 346 18.59 -10.78 20.40
C SER A 346 18.76 -12.28 20.65
N GLU A 347 18.89 -13.07 19.59
CA GLU A 347 19.22 -14.49 19.69
C GLU A 347 20.42 -14.66 20.64
N ARG A 348 20.20 -15.40 21.73
CA ARG A 348 21.25 -15.91 22.62
C ARG A 348 21.56 -17.35 22.28
#